data_AF-A0A4R8FDS0-F1
#
_entry.id   AF-A0A4R8FDS0-F1
#
_cell.length_a   1.000
_cell.length_b   1.000
_cell.length_c   1.000
_cell.angle_alpha   90.00
_cell.angle_beta   90.00
_cell.angle_gamma   90.00
#
_symmetry.space_group_name_H-M   'P 1'
#
loop_
_entity.id
_entity.type
_entity.pdbx_description
1 polymer ?
#
loop_
_entity_poly.entity_id
_entity_poly.type
_entity_poly.pdbx_seq_one_letter_code
_entity_poly.pdbx_strand_id
1 'polypeptide(L)'
;MSQYPQLYSRIGFVHEYPPLSKDEMQFVLQRQWKKPGFGQDDADFTDARAAAAVVRLTAGNFRLLQRLFMQIERIARINEIAAITEEVVEAAAQTLVIGNAN
;
A
#
# COMPACT_ATOMS: atom_id res chain seq x y z
N MET A 1 14.13 -15.55 -19.25
CA MET A 1 14.38 -16.93 -18.75
C MET A 1 15.63 -17.60 -19.38
N SER A 2 16.62 -16.86 -19.90
CA SER A 2 17.79 -17.47 -20.59
C SER A 2 19.04 -17.64 -19.73
N GLN A 3 19.06 -17.18 -18.48
CA GLN A 3 20.32 -17.12 -17.72
C GLN A 3 20.67 -18.41 -16.96
N TYR A 4 19.71 -19.32 -16.67
CA TYR A 4 19.97 -20.56 -15.89
C TYR A 4 19.10 -21.75 -16.32
N PRO A 5 19.32 -22.33 -17.50
CA PRO A 5 18.49 -23.40 -18.04
C PRO A 5 18.45 -24.67 -17.17
N GLN A 6 19.55 -25.02 -16.48
CA GLN A 6 19.57 -26.21 -15.60
C GLN A 6 18.65 -26.04 -14.39
N LEU A 7 18.53 -24.81 -13.85
CA LEU A 7 17.64 -24.51 -12.73
C LEU A 7 16.18 -24.55 -13.16
N TYR A 8 15.82 -23.87 -14.25
CA TYR A 8 14.44 -23.82 -14.74
C TYR A 8 13.92 -25.19 -15.18
N SER A 9 14.79 -26.07 -15.67
CA SER A 9 14.41 -27.47 -15.98
C SER A 9 13.91 -28.26 -14.76
N ARG A 10 14.25 -27.83 -13.54
CA ARG A 10 13.86 -28.47 -12.28
C ARG A 10 12.67 -27.81 -11.59
N ILE A 11 12.15 -26.71 -12.14
CA ILE A 11 11.00 -26.00 -11.58
C ILE A 11 9.74 -26.46 -12.32
N GLY A 12 8.91 -27.26 -11.63
CA GLY A 12 7.66 -27.79 -12.21
C GLY A 12 6.51 -26.79 -12.27
N PHE A 13 6.62 -25.66 -11.57
CA PHE A 13 5.59 -24.62 -11.54
C PHE A 13 6.20 -23.27 -11.20
N VAL A 14 5.77 -22.23 -11.90
CA VAL A 14 6.10 -20.83 -11.63
C VAL A 14 4.81 -20.05 -11.57
N HIS A 15 4.62 -19.29 -10.50
CA HIS A 15 3.56 -18.30 -10.42
C HIS A 15 4.17 -16.94 -10.12
N GLU A 16 3.87 -16.00 -11.00
CA GLU A 16 4.25 -14.61 -10.83
C GLU A 16 3.15 -13.89 -10.03
N TYR A 17 3.56 -13.10 -9.05
CA TYR A 17 2.66 -12.21 -8.33
C TYR A 17 2.83 -10.80 -8.91
N PRO A 18 1.94 -10.37 -9.83
CA PRO A 18 2.02 -9.04 -10.39
C PRO A 18 1.66 -7.98 -9.34
N PRO A 19 1.96 -6.70 -9.60
CA PRO A 19 1.36 -5.60 -8.84
C PRO A 19 -0.16 -5.72 -8.84
N LEU A 20 -0.77 -5.28 -7.75
CA LEU A 20 -2.23 -5.30 -7.59
C LEU A 20 -2.89 -4.51 -8.72
N SER A 21 -3.92 -5.11 -9.30
CA SER A 21 -4.83 -4.43 -10.21
C SER A 21 -5.61 -3.33 -9.48
N LYS A 22 -6.30 -2.48 -10.25
CA LYS A 22 -7.13 -1.40 -9.70
C LYS A 22 -8.21 -1.94 -8.74
N ASP A 23 -8.84 -3.04 -9.10
CA ASP A 23 -9.94 -3.62 -8.33
C ASP A 23 -9.42 -4.27 -7.05
N GLU A 24 -8.27 -4.96 -7.12
CA GLU A 24 -7.60 -5.51 -5.94
C GLU A 24 -7.09 -4.40 -5.01
N MET A 25 -6.57 -3.30 -5.56
CA MET A 25 -6.20 -2.12 -4.78
C MET A 25 -7.41 -1.56 -4.04
N GLN A 26 -8.53 -1.34 -4.73
CA GLN A 26 -9.76 -0.85 -4.10
C GLN A 26 -10.23 -1.79 -2.98
N PHE A 27 -10.22 -3.10 -3.22
CA PHE A 27 -10.57 -4.11 -2.22
C PHE A 27 -9.66 -4.04 -0.98
N VAL A 28 -8.34 -3.96 -1.17
CA VAL A 28 -7.37 -3.88 -0.08
C VAL A 28 -7.56 -2.60 0.72
N LEU A 29 -7.74 -1.45 0.07
CA LEU A 29 -7.97 -0.16 0.73
C LEU A 29 -9.22 -0.20 1.61
N GLN A 30 -10.35 -0.70 1.07
CA GLN A 30 -11.59 -0.84 1.82
C GLN A 30 -11.45 -1.71 3.07
N ARG A 31 -10.62 -2.77 3.01
CA ARG A 31 -10.46 -3.70 4.13
C ARG A 31 -9.43 -3.24 5.17
N GLN A 32 -8.36 -2.59 4.74
CA GLN A 32 -7.36 -2.07 5.68
C GLN A 32 -7.92 -0.94 6.53
N TRP A 33 -8.80 -0.12 5.97
CA TRP A 33 -9.44 0.97 6.70
C TRP A 33 -10.45 0.52 7.76
N LYS A 34 -10.93 -0.71 7.66
CA LYS A 34 -11.83 -1.34 8.64
C LYS A 34 -11.10 -1.92 9.85
N LYS A 35 -9.76 -1.86 9.91
CA LYS A 35 -9.02 -2.40 11.05
C LYS A 35 -9.17 -1.49 12.27
N PRO A 36 -9.38 -2.07 13.47
CA PRO A 36 -9.61 -1.31 14.69
C PRO A 36 -8.36 -0.50 15.04
N GLY A 37 -8.49 0.83 14.99
CA GLY A 37 -7.41 1.80 15.18
C GLY A 37 -7.73 3.15 14.54
N PHE A 38 -8.48 3.12 13.44
CA PHE A 38 -9.17 4.27 12.87
C PHE A 38 -10.67 4.02 13.05
N GLY A 39 -11.33 4.73 13.96
CA GLY A 39 -12.77 4.60 14.14
C GLY A 39 -13.47 4.93 12.83
N GLN A 40 -14.19 3.98 12.25
CA GLN A 40 -15.13 4.31 11.19
C GLN A 40 -16.34 4.98 11.82
N ASP A 41 -16.54 6.25 11.50
CA ASP A 41 -17.89 6.67 11.15
C ASP A 41 -18.02 6.37 9.65
N ASP A 42 -18.93 5.47 9.29
CA ASP A 42 -19.10 4.90 7.94
C ASP A 42 -19.39 5.95 6.83
N ALA A 43 -19.44 7.24 7.18
CA ALA A 43 -19.68 8.37 6.28
C ALA A 43 -18.41 9.11 5.82
N ASP A 44 -17.26 8.92 6.46
CA ASP A 44 -16.10 9.77 6.20
C ASP A 44 -15.12 9.14 5.20
N PHE A 45 -15.51 9.20 3.93
CA PHE A 45 -14.58 9.12 2.80
C PHE A 45 -13.77 10.42 2.70
N THR A 46 -13.15 10.88 3.79
CA THR A 46 -12.09 11.90 3.75
C THR A 46 -10.83 11.17 3.28
N ASP A 47 -10.34 11.30 2.05
CA ASP A 47 -10.70 12.09 0.90
C ASP A 47 -10.39 11.16 -0.31
N ALA A 48 -11.19 11.16 -1.38
CA ALA A 48 -10.86 10.40 -2.59
C ALA A 48 -9.43 10.69 -3.08
N ARG A 49 -8.92 11.88 -2.74
CA ARG A 49 -7.52 12.30 -2.89
C ARG A 49 -6.52 11.45 -2.11
N ALA A 50 -6.75 11.17 -0.82
CA ALA A 50 -5.86 10.33 -0.02
C ALA A 50 -5.77 8.91 -0.57
N ALA A 51 -6.91 8.32 -0.95
CA ALA A 51 -6.95 7.01 -1.60
C ALA A 51 -6.20 7.03 -2.94
N ALA A 52 -6.42 8.07 -3.77
CA ALA A 52 -5.70 8.24 -5.02
C ALA A 52 -4.19 8.42 -4.81
N ALA A 53 -3.76 9.15 -3.77
CA ALA A 53 -2.36 9.33 -3.42
C ALA A 53 -1.69 8.00 -3.06
N VAL A 54 -2.34 7.18 -2.23
CA VAL A 54 -1.86 5.84 -1.90
C VAL A 54 -1.72 4.97 -3.16
N VAL A 55 -2.71 5.00 -4.06
CA VAL A 55 -2.64 4.24 -5.32
C VAL A 55 -1.48 4.71 -6.20
N ARG A 56 -1.29 6.03 -6.36
CA ARG A 56 -0.19 6.60 -7.15
C ARG A 56 1.18 6.26 -6.57
N LEU A 57 1.36 6.40 -5.27
CA LEU A 57 2.63 6.15 -4.58
C LEU A 57 3.05 4.69 -4.62
N THR A 58 2.08 3.78 -4.55
CA THR A 58 2.35 2.34 -4.44
C THR A 58 2.33 1.65 -5.79
N ALA A 59 1.59 2.15 -6.77
CA ALA A 59 1.42 1.57 -8.11
C ALA A 59 1.14 0.06 -8.08
N GLY A 60 0.34 -0.40 -7.10
CA GLY A 60 0.01 -1.82 -6.92
C GLY A 60 1.07 -2.65 -6.20
N ASN A 61 2.22 -2.08 -5.82
CA ASN A 61 3.21 -2.77 -5.00
C ASN A 61 2.66 -3.01 -3.59
N PHE A 62 2.13 -4.21 -3.37
CA PHE A 62 1.48 -4.58 -2.12
C PHE A 62 2.39 -4.43 -0.89
N ARG A 63 3.70 -4.72 -1.03
CA ARG A 63 4.65 -4.56 0.07
C ARG A 63 4.85 -3.09 0.43
N LEU A 64 4.96 -2.21 -0.57
CA LEU A 64 5.07 -0.78 -0.34
C LEU A 64 3.77 -0.23 0.27
N LEU A 65 2.61 -0.69 -0.22
CA LEU A 65 1.30 -0.37 0.34
C LEU A 65 1.21 -0.72 1.83
N GLN A 66 1.56 -1.95 2.21
CA GLN A 66 1.53 -2.37 3.61
C GLN A 66 2.45 -1.52 4.50
N ARG A 67 3.66 -1.19 4.01
CA ARG A 67 4.62 -0.34 4.75
C ARG A 67 4.09 1.09 4.92
N LEU A 68 3.47 1.65 3.88
CA LEU A 68 2.86 2.98 3.91
C LEU A 68 1.76 3.05 4.96
N PHE A 69 0.86 2.07 4.99
CA PHE A 69 -0.19 1.99 6.01
C PHE A 69 0.35 1.96 7.44
N MET A 70 1.43 1.21 7.69
CA MET A 70 2.06 1.17 9.00
C MET A 70 2.62 2.55 9.41
N GLN A 71 3.15 3.33 8.47
CA GLN A 71 3.61 4.69 8.74
C GLN A 71 2.46 5.67 8.94
N ILE A 72 1.37 5.55 8.17
CA ILE A 72 0.15 6.33 8.36
C ILE A 72 -0.42 6.10 9.76
N GLU A 73 -0.58 4.85 10.20
CA GLU A 73 -1.00 4.51 11.58
C GLU A 73 -0.10 5.16 12.63
N ARG A 74 1.22 5.05 12.43
CA ARG A 74 2.19 5.59 13.38
C ARG A 74 2.08 7.11 13.48
N ILE A 75 2.01 7.81 12.36
CA ILE A 75 1.90 9.27 12.32
C ILE A 75 0.57 9.72 12.91
N ALA A 76 -0.53 9.09 12.53
CA ALA A 76 -1.85 9.45 13.03
C ALA A 76 -1.93 9.27 14.56
N ARG A 77 -1.40 8.16 15.09
CA ARG A 77 -1.37 7.89 16.53
C ARG A 77 -0.50 8.88 17.30
N ILE A 78 0.70 9.20 16.81
CA ILE A 78 1.62 10.11 17.50
C ILE A 78 1.07 11.53 17.55
N ASN A 79 0.36 11.95 16.50
CA ASN A 79 -0.15 13.32 16.35
C ASN A 79 -1.63 13.47 16.71
N GLU A 80 -2.26 12.43 17.27
CA GLU A 80 -3.68 12.42 17.64
C GLU A 80 -4.62 12.83 16.48
N ILE A 81 -4.25 12.47 15.26
CA ILE A 81 -5.02 12.80 14.05
C ILE A 81 -6.14 11.76 13.87
N ALA A 82 -7.38 12.24 13.80
CA ALA A 82 -8.56 11.39 13.66
C ALA A 82 -8.88 10.98 12.21
N ALA A 83 -8.34 11.70 11.20
CA ALA A 83 -8.64 11.48 9.79
C ALA A 83 -7.37 11.37 8.94
N ILE A 84 -7.32 10.43 8.00
CA ILE A 84 -6.17 10.27 7.11
C ILE A 84 -6.39 11.13 5.85
N THR A 85 -5.69 12.25 5.79
CA THR A 85 -5.70 13.14 4.62
C THR A 85 -4.56 12.83 3.64
N GLU A 86 -4.56 13.46 2.46
CA GLU A 86 -3.46 13.33 1.49
C GLU A 86 -2.12 13.76 2.10
N GLU A 87 -2.10 14.80 2.93
CA GLU A 87 -0.90 15.28 3.62
C GLU A 87 -0.35 14.25 4.61
N VAL A 88 -1.22 13.52 5.32
CA VAL A 88 -0.79 12.42 6.22
C VAL A 88 -0.15 11.28 5.41
N VAL A 89 -0.73 10.96 4.24
CA VAL A 89 -0.17 9.96 3.33
C VAL A 89 1.20 10.39 2.81
N GLU A 90 1.35 11.65 2.41
CA GLU A 90 2.61 12.21 1.94
C GLU A 90 3.68 12.23 3.04
N ALA A 91 3.33 12.68 4.24
CA ALA A 91 4.22 12.66 5.40
C ALA A 91 4.67 11.23 5.72
N ALA A 92 3.76 10.26 5.67
CA ALA A 92 4.09 8.84 5.85
C ALA A 92 5.05 8.35 4.75
N ALA A 93 4.83 8.72 3.50
CA ALA A 93 5.70 8.35 2.39
C ALA A 93 7.13 8.90 2.54
N GLN A 94 7.30 10.12 3.06
CA GLN A 94 8.61 10.72 3.31
C GLN A 94 9.43 9.98 4.37
N THR A 95 8.77 9.24 5.27
CA THR A 95 9.46 8.40 6.28
C THR A 95 9.94 7.06 5.71
N LEU A 96 9.48 6.68 4.52
CA LEU A 96 9.82 5.41 3.90
C LEU A 96 11.08 5.52 3.06
N VAL A 97 12.03 4.62 3.32
CA VAL A 97 13.09 4.32 2.34
C VAL A 97 12.48 3.44 1.24
N ILE A 98 12.33 4.03 0.05
CA ILE A 98 11.91 3.36 -1.18
C ILE A 98 13.16 3.19 -2.04
N GLY A 99 13.52 1.95 -2.34
CA GLY A 99 14.61 1.68 -3.26
C GLY A 99 14.19 2.12 -4.66
N ASN A 100 14.86 3.12 -5.24
CA ASN A 100 14.66 3.45 -6.64
C ASN A 100 15.14 2.25 -7.48
N ALA A 101 14.28 1.79 -8.38
CA ALA A 101 14.74 0.95 -9.49
C ALA A 101 15.57 1.87 -10.39
N ASN A 102 16.89 1.84 -10.21
CA ASN A 102 17.83 2.32 -11.22
C ASN A 102 17.87 1.32 -12.37
#